data_AF-A0A4Q5YWD7-F1
#
_entry.id   AF-A0A4Q5YWD7-F1
#
_cell.length_a   1.000
_cell.length_b   1.000
_cell.length_c   1.000
_cell.angle_alpha   90.00
_cell.angle_beta   90.00
_cell.angle_gamma   90.00
#
_symmetry.space_group_name_H-M   'P 1'
#
loop_
_entity.id
_entity.type
_entity.pdbx_description
1 polymer ?
#
loop_
_entity_poly.entity_id
_entity_poly.type
_entity_poly.pdbx_seq_one_letter_code
_entity_poly.pdbx_strand_id
1 'polypeptide(L)'
;MLIGINANGERSHPAQKGETGTCPFCGQPLKAAFGEIYAKHWRHVRVQECDSWQEGETDWHLCWKNNFPKEWQEVILVKGGEKHIADVLTADGLIIEFQNSSITPETIRIREQFYQNMVWIVNAQSFEQSFQMQNLEEEALQALRQTMETELQVFRSKYADRLRFIDLEIERLQTKQQYSLQSLTREKSALQGIQNQEGTVKEYGKRLNDAMAIIDASVEEGSNLFTIEFDYYQKVIPYQREVAKAEEELKSIQDKVKELKNATDCMVQNFTYKDVPYSLLNPENFAVVKVLQKDKANTMFVELESIPSRTAFYAYQYKQEATKFLIPSEQTAAIWEKELQDVEAKWTEAKAALSAYNEKAKRDMADSATFVGERLIKSIALRESAVKQLFFEEQTYLRDKEKIQLEAAKEEVAILAKQQSTVAMEAEKIKSELSGKFSYYWKRERTCWQEAKRPVYFDMFGQLYKRINECTFQVVSYESILLETGAIATEELSANGTTLS
;
A
#
# COMPACT_ATOMS: atom_id res chain seq x y z
N MET A 1 41.59 7.56 63.99
CA MET A 1 42.75 6.66 64.03
C MET A 1 42.37 5.29 64.55
N LEU A 2 42.67 4.29 63.75
CA LEU A 2 42.50 2.86 64.01
C LEU A 2 43.63 2.26 64.85
N ILE A 3 44.87 2.74 64.67
CA ILE A 3 46.06 2.14 65.26
C ILE A 3 46.63 3.06 66.35
N GLY A 4 46.74 2.52 67.56
CA GLY A 4 47.38 3.16 68.71
C GLY A 4 48.46 2.25 69.29
N ILE A 5 49.33 2.81 70.13
CA ILE A 5 50.27 2.01 70.93
C ILE A 5 49.54 1.62 72.22
N ASN A 6 49.26 0.33 72.40
CA ASN A 6 48.58 -0.18 73.60
C ASN A 6 49.51 -0.17 74.82
N ALA A 7 49.02 -0.62 75.97
CA ALA A 7 49.80 -0.69 77.20
C ALA A 7 51.06 -1.60 77.11
N ASN A 8 51.09 -2.53 76.16
CA ASN A 8 52.23 -3.43 75.91
C ASN A 8 53.27 -2.82 74.96
N GLY A 9 53.05 -1.60 74.46
CA GLY A 9 53.92 -0.96 73.48
C GLY A 9 53.68 -1.42 72.04
N GLU A 10 52.61 -2.17 71.78
CA GLU A 10 52.32 -2.75 70.47
C GLU A 10 51.33 -1.88 69.67
N ARG A 11 51.54 -1.79 68.35
CA ARG A 11 50.60 -1.17 67.41
C ARG A 11 49.37 -2.06 67.28
N SER A 12 48.21 -1.58 67.73
CA SER A 12 46.98 -2.37 67.68
C SER A 12 45.72 -1.50 67.61
N HIS A 13 44.64 -2.12 67.12
CA HIS A 13 43.28 -1.61 67.36
C HIS A 13 42.93 -1.75 68.85
N PRO A 14 42.02 -0.92 69.38
CA PRO A 14 41.60 -1.07 70.76
C PRO A 14 40.89 -2.41 70.96
N ALA A 15 41.32 -3.17 71.95
CA ALA A 15 40.78 -4.49 72.24
C ALA A 15 39.51 -4.39 73.10
N GLN A 16 39.50 -3.47 74.08
CA GLN A 16 38.43 -3.33 75.06
C GLN A 16 37.95 -1.88 75.25
N LYS A 17 36.65 -1.71 75.54
CA LYS A 17 36.06 -0.37 75.70
C LYS A 17 36.62 0.28 76.96
N GLY A 18 37.14 1.49 76.83
CA GLY A 18 37.75 2.22 77.94
C GLY A 18 39.25 1.95 78.14
N GLU A 19 39.85 1.07 77.33
CA GLU A 19 41.30 0.92 77.24
C GLU A 19 41.98 2.26 76.93
N THR A 20 43.18 2.46 77.45
CA THR A 20 44.02 3.64 77.17
C THR A 20 45.23 3.23 76.36
N GLY A 21 45.63 4.06 75.42
CA GLY A 21 46.83 3.89 74.62
C GLY A 21 47.56 5.20 74.42
N THR A 22 48.62 5.19 73.63
CA THR A 22 49.41 6.37 73.27
C THR A 22 49.37 6.56 71.76
N CYS A 23 49.19 7.80 71.31
CA CYS A 23 49.23 8.12 69.89
C CYS A 23 50.68 7.95 69.37
N PRO A 24 50.93 7.09 68.37
CA PRO A 24 52.25 6.93 67.77
C PRO A 24 52.74 8.21 67.05
N PHE A 25 51.82 9.11 66.69
CA PHE A 25 52.14 10.36 65.99
C PHE A 25 52.59 11.46 66.95
N CYS A 26 51.73 11.89 67.87
CA CYS A 26 52.00 13.03 68.77
C CYS A 26 52.44 12.63 70.19
N GLY A 27 52.39 11.34 70.53
CA GLY A 27 52.74 10.82 71.86
C GLY A 27 51.69 11.07 72.94
N GLN A 28 50.50 11.56 72.58
CA GLN A 28 49.47 11.96 73.55
C GLN A 28 48.51 10.81 73.90
N PRO A 29 47.84 10.85 75.07
CA PRO A 29 46.95 9.77 75.50
C PRO A 29 45.72 9.60 74.60
N LEU A 30 45.48 8.35 74.22
CA LEU A 30 44.31 7.86 73.50
C LEU A 30 43.39 7.06 74.45
N LYS A 31 42.10 7.05 74.14
CA LYS A 31 41.09 6.20 74.77
C LYS A 31 40.32 5.42 73.71
N ALA A 32 40.10 4.14 73.97
CA ALA A 32 39.28 3.28 73.12
C ALA A 32 37.85 3.80 73.05
N ALA A 33 37.38 4.06 71.83
CA ALA A 33 36.05 4.54 71.53
C ALA A 33 35.38 3.57 70.56
N PHE A 34 34.39 2.83 71.04
CA PHE A 34 33.52 1.98 70.23
C PHE A 34 32.24 1.57 70.95
N GLY A 35 31.21 1.22 70.17
CA GLY A 35 29.87 0.86 70.64
C GLY A 35 28.94 0.51 69.47
N GLU A 36 27.63 0.45 69.70
CA GLU A 36 26.63 0.08 68.68
C GLU A 36 26.61 1.00 67.45
N ILE A 37 27.10 2.25 67.60
CA ILE A 37 27.09 3.30 66.57
C ILE A 37 28.49 3.53 65.95
N TYR A 38 29.57 3.14 66.64
CA TYR A 38 30.94 3.48 66.23
C TYR A 38 31.84 2.26 66.20
N ALA A 39 32.56 2.07 65.10
CA ALA A 39 33.59 1.05 64.96
C ALA A 39 34.74 1.22 65.97
N LYS A 40 35.51 0.14 66.16
CA LYS A 40 36.68 0.07 67.05
C LYS A 40 37.80 1.02 66.61
N HIS A 41 37.89 2.18 67.25
CA HIS A 41 38.94 3.17 66.99
C HIS A 41 39.48 3.83 68.27
N TRP A 42 40.66 4.43 68.16
CA TRP A 42 41.25 5.23 69.21
C TRP A 42 40.89 6.70 69.07
N ARG A 43 40.57 7.36 70.19
CA ARG A 43 40.25 8.78 70.24
C ARG A 43 41.15 9.50 71.24
N HIS A 44 41.69 10.66 70.87
CA HIS A 44 42.45 11.51 71.79
C HIS A 44 41.57 11.90 72.99
N VAL A 45 42.14 11.80 74.21
CA VAL A 45 41.43 12.12 75.46
C VAL A 45 41.06 13.61 75.53
N ARG A 46 41.87 14.48 74.90
CA ARG A 46 41.58 15.90 74.70
C ARG A 46 41.57 16.19 73.21
N VAL A 47 40.72 17.13 72.77
CA VAL A 47 40.72 17.60 71.39
C VAL A 47 42.07 18.23 71.11
N GLN A 48 42.81 17.65 70.17
CA GLN A 48 44.14 18.10 69.78
C GLN A 48 44.28 17.93 68.28
N GLU A 49 44.84 18.95 67.62
CA GLU A 49 45.33 18.84 66.25
C GLU A 49 46.56 17.93 66.28
N CYS A 50 46.39 16.68 65.85
CA CYS A 50 47.44 15.67 65.84
C CYS A 50 48.21 15.73 64.53
N ASP A 51 47.71 15.06 63.49
CA ASP A 51 48.14 15.26 62.10
C ASP A 51 47.13 16.17 61.40
N SER A 52 47.61 17.21 60.70
CA SER A 52 46.76 18.15 59.97
C SER A 52 46.11 17.54 58.72
N TRP A 53 46.58 16.37 58.26
CA TRP A 53 45.99 15.64 57.14
C TRP A 53 45.01 14.55 57.56
N GLN A 54 44.87 14.28 58.86
CA GLN A 54 43.99 13.23 59.34
C GLN A 54 42.53 13.69 59.34
N GLU A 55 41.68 13.00 58.58
CA GLU A 55 40.23 13.19 58.59
C GLU A 55 39.54 12.35 59.67
N GLY A 56 38.25 12.62 59.89
CA GLY A 56 37.40 11.75 60.70
C GLY A 56 37.21 10.38 60.03
N GLU A 57 37.34 9.31 60.81
CA GLU A 57 37.07 7.95 60.32
C GLU A 57 35.56 7.78 60.06
N THR A 58 35.20 7.36 58.85
CA THR A 58 33.84 6.96 58.47
C THR A 58 33.78 5.45 58.27
N ASP A 59 32.60 4.85 58.28
CA ASP A 59 32.46 3.41 57.98
C ASP A 59 33.07 3.04 56.62
N TRP A 60 32.97 3.93 55.63
CA TRP A 60 33.62 3.76 54.33
C TRP A 60 35.16 3.72 54.42
N HIS A 61 35.77 4.67 55.13
CA HIS A 61 37.22 4.68 55.39
C HIS A 61 37.68 3.40 56.09
N LEU A 62 36.92 2.96 57.08
CA LEU A 62 37.23 1.80 57.90
C LEU A 62 37.13 0.50 57.10
N CYS A 63 36.06 0.34 56.30
CA CYS A 63 35.88 -0.81 55.41
C CYS A 63 37.08 -0.92 54.46
N TRP A 64 37.51 0.18 53.86
CA TRP A 64 38.67 0.21 52.98
C TRP A 64 39.98 -0.19 53.68
N LYS A 65 40.31 0.45 54.82
CA LYS A 65 41.54 0.15 55.58
C LYS A 65 41.59 -1.30 56.07
N ASN A 66 40.46 -1.88 56.47
CA ASN A 66 40.37 -3.25 56.99
C ASN A 66 40.67 -4.33 55.93
N ASN A 67 40.73 -3.98 54.63
CA ASN A 67 41.17 -4.91 53.60
C ASN A 67 42.71 -5.10 53.55
N PHE A 68 43.46 -4.32 54.34
CA PHE A 68 44.93 -4.37 54.36
C PHE A 68 45.48 -4.90 55.68
N PRO A 69 46.66 -5.55 55.71
CA PRO A 69 47.31 -5.97 56.94
C PRO A 69 47.49 -4.80 57.93
N LYS A 70 47.31 -5.06 59.22
CA LYS A 70 47.41 -4.03 60.29
C LYS A 70 48.73 -3.27 60.28
N GLU A 71 49.81 -3.95 59.90
CA GLU A 71 51.16 -3.38 59.82
C GLU A 71 51.22 -2.21 58.82
N TRP A 72 50.42 -2.29 57.76
CA TRP A 72 50.37 -1.34 56.64
C TRP A 72 49.44 -0.16 56.91
N GLN A 73 48.47 -0.32 57.81
CA GLN A 73 47.49 0.71 58.13
C GLN A 73 48.12 1.81 58.99
N GLU A 74 47.76 3.07 58.72
CA GLU A 74 48.13 4.24 59.53
C GLU A 74 49.63 4.33 59.84
N VAL A 75 50.46 4.23 58.79
CA VAL A 75 51.92 4.25 58.92
C VAL A 75 52.44 5.69 58.90
N ILE A 76 53.30 5.98 59.87
CA ILE A 76 53.91 7.30 60.03
C ILE A 76 55.13 7.42 59.13
N LEU A 77 55.15 8.47 58.31
CA LEU A 77 56.27 8.79 57.43
C LEU A 77 56.89 10.12 57.85
N VAL A 78 58.22 10.16 57.83
CA VAL A 78 59.00 11.37 58.12
C VAL A 78 59.85 11.69 56.89
N LYS A 79 59.62 12.83 56.25
CA LYS A 79 60.40 13.32 55.12
C LYS A 79 60.66 14.82 55.26
N GLY A 80 61.91 15.24 55.06
CA GLY A 80 62.26 16.67 55.06
C GLY A 80 62.00 17.42 56.38
N GLY A 81 61.82 16.71 57.50
CA GLY A 81 61.45 17.31 58.79
C GLY A 81 59.94 17.38 59.06
N GLU A 82 59.11 17.04 58.07
CA GLU A 82 57.66 16.92 58.21
C GLU A 82 57.27 15.46 58.50
N LYS A 83 56.18 15.27 59.25
CA LYS A 83 55.69 13.97 59.70
C LYS A 83 54.20 13.88 59.37
N HIS A 84 53.80 12.84 58.64
CA HIS A 84 52.39 12.60 58.28
C HIS A 84 52.03 11.11 58.36
N ILE A 85 50.75 10.82 58.57
CA ILE A 85 50.19 9.47 58.63
C ILE A 85 49.65 9.12 57.24
N ALA A 86 50.13 8.01 56.67
CA ALA A 86 49.52 7.41 55.49
C ALA A 86 48.42 6.44 55.89
N ASP A 87 47.27 6.47 55.21
CA ASP A 87 46.17 5.54 55.50
C ASP A 87 46.60 4.08 55.31
N VAL A 88 47.29 3.77 54.20
CA VAL A 88 47.94 2.48 53.95
C VAL A 88 49.31 2.70 53.28
N LEU A 89 50.32 1.99 53.77
CA LEU A 89 51.64 1.81 53.13
C LEU A 89 51.87 0.32 52.86
N THR A 90 51.90 -0.04 51.58
CA THR A 90 52.12 -1.42 51.14
C THR A 90 53.59 -1.85 51.27
N ALA A 91 53.86 -3.16 51.19
CA ALA A 91 55.22 -3.69 51.29
C ALA A 91 56.16 -3.23 50.15
N ASP A 92 55.63 -2.92 48.97
CA ASP A 92 56.37 -2.38 47.83
C ASP A 92 56.51 -0.85 47.85
N GLY A 93 56.00 -0.19 48.90
CA GLY A 93 56.20 1.25 49.10
C GLY A 93 55.14 2.14 48.45
N LEU A 94 53.99 1.59 48.05
CA LEU A 94 52.85 2.36 47.55
C LEU A 94 52.02 2.90 48.72
N ILE A 95 51.70 4.19 48.66
CA ILE A 95 50.78 4.85 49.57
C ILE A 95 49.37 4.85 48.98
N ILE A 96 48.38 4.44 49.75
CA ILE A 96 46.97 4.57 49.39
C ILE A 96 46.33 5.53 50.37
N GLU A 97 45.78 6.63 49.86
CA GLU A 97 45.05 7.61 50.65
C GLU A 97 43.55 7.51 50.34
N PHE A 98 42.75 7.38 51.39
CA PHE A 98 41.30 7.36 51.27
C PHE A 98 40.75 8.76 51.53
N GLN A 99 39.95 9.27 50.60
CA GLN A 99 39.42 10.62 50.66
C GLN A 99 37.90 10.61 50.64
N ASN A 100 37.28 10.88 51.79
CA ASN A 100 35.83 11.00 51.92
C ASN A 100 35.34 12.45 51.93
N SER A 101 36.08 13.37 52.55
CA SER A 101 35.65 14.76 52.70
C SER A 101 36.12 15.64 51.53
N SER A 102 35.68 16.90 51.49
CA SER A 102 36.16 17.86 50.49
C SER A 102 37.62 18.26 50.78
N ILE A 103 38.49 18.12 49.78
CA ILE A 103 39.91 18.48 49.84
C ILE A 103 40.21 19.66 48.90
N THR A 104 41.14 20.53 49.30
CA THR A 104 41.57 21.66 48.44
C THR A 104 42.61 21.20 47.42
N PRO A 105 42.70 21.83 46.24
CA PRO A 105 43.72 21.49 45.26
C PRO A 105 45.15 21.64 45.81
N GLU A 106 45.37 22.62 46.68
CA GLU A 106 46.67 22.83 47.33
C GLU A 106 47.05 21.66 48.24
N THR A 107 46.10 21.16 49.04
CA THR A 107 46.32 19.97 49.88
C THR A 107 46.66 18.74 49.03
N ILE A 108 46.01 18.55 47.88
CA ILE A 108 46.35 17.45 46.95
C ILE A 108 47.80 17.57 46.50
N ARG A 109 48.23 18.75 46.01
CA ARG A 109 49.62 18.96 45.53
C ARG A 109 50.65 18.68 46.61
N ILE A 110 50.43 19.18 47.82
CA ILE A 110 51.35 18.98 48.95
C ILE A 110 51.43 17.49 49.31
N ARG A 111 50.29 16.79 49.42
CA ARG A 111 50.26 15.35 49.75
C ARG A 111 50.94 14.52 48.67
N GLU A 112 50.68 14.80 47.40
CA GLU A 112 51.32 14.11 46.27
C GLU A 112 52.83 14.37 46.19
N GLN A 113 53.29 15.57 46.56
CA GLN A 113 54.72 15.90 46.63
C GLN A 113 55.40 15.18 47.80
N PHE A 114 54.73 15.05 48.94
CA PHE A 114 55.26 14.38 50.13
C PHE A 114 55.33 12.86 49.94
N TYR A 115 54.22 12.20 49.59
CA TYR A 115 54.19 10.73 49.47
C TYR A 115 54.88 10.24 48.20
N GLN A 116 54.76 10.97 47.10
CA GLN A 116 55.31 10.65 45.77
C GLN A 116 54.71 9.39 45.15
N ASN A 117 55.01 8.20 45.68
CA ASN A 117 54.46 6.93 45.18
C ASN A 117 53.10 6.68 45.86
N MET A 118 52.04 7.29 45.33
CA MET A 118 50.72 7.18 45.93
C MET A 118 49.57 7.06 44.93
N VAL A 119 48.44 6.57 45.40
CA VAL A 119 47.14 6.60 44.73
C VAL A 119 46.06 7.15 45.64
N TRP A 120 45.06 7.79 45.05
CA TRP A 120 43.86 8.25 45.74
C TRP A 120 42.71 7.29 45.52
N ILE A 121 42.02 6.90 46.59
CA ILE A 121 40.69 6.27 46.52
C ILE A 121 39.70 7.25 47.12
N VAL A 122 38.72 7.68 46.33
CA VAL A 122 37.81 8.78 46.66
C VAL A 122 36.41 8.22 46.84
N ASN A 123 35.76 8.54 47.96
CA ASN A 123 34.36 8.23 48.15
C ASN A 123 33.50 9.13 47.25
N ALA A 124 33.05 8.59 46.12
CA ALA A 124 32.21 9.31 45.17
C ALA A 124 30.71 9.08 45.38
N GLN A 125 30.30 8.21 46.32
CA GLN A 125 28.89 7.88 46.56
C GLN A 125 28.00 9.12 46.77
N SER A 126 28.49 10.15 47.46
CA SER A 126 27.74 11.38 47.71
C SER A 126 27.51 12.26 46.46
N PHE A 127 28.23 12.02 45.37
CA PHE A 127 28.13 12.78 44.12
C PHE A 127 28.14 11.91 42.86
N GLU A 128 27.93 10.60 42.98
CA GLU A 128 27.96 9.67 41.85
C GLU A 128 26.94 10.06 40.75
N GLN A 129 25.78 10.57 41.15
CA GLN A 129 24.71 11.05 40.25
C GLN A 129 25.10 12.30 39.43
N SER A 130 26.25 12.92 39.72
CA SER A 130 26.80 14.01 38.91
C SER A 130 27.61 13.52 37.70
N PHE A 131 27.94 12.24 37.63
CA PHE A 131 28.52 11.59 36.46
C PHE A 131 27.42 11.11 35.52
N GLN A 132 27.52 11.48 34.24
CA GLN A 132 26.82 10.80 33.15
C GLN A 132 27.83 9.92 32.45
N MET A 133 27.59 8.61 32.41
CA MET A 133 28.53 7.64 31.85
C MET A 133 27.89 6.85 30.70
N GLN A 134 28.70 6.49 29.72
CA GLN A 134 28.32 5.59 28.64
C GLN A 134 29.38 4.50 28.48
N ASN A 135 28.95 3.26 28.30
CA ASN A 135 29.86 2.15 28.06
C ASN A 135 30.42 2.26 26.64
N LEU A 136 31.73 2.48 26.53
CA LEU A 136 32.40 2.70 25.24
C LEU A 136 32.39 1.45 24.36
N GLU A 137 32.47 0.25 24.96
CA GLU A 137 32.40 -1.01 24.22
C GLU A 137 31.02 -1.18 23.58
N GLU A 138 29.95 -0.98 24.36
CA GLU A 138 28.57 -1.11 23.87
C GLU A 138 28.25 -0.09 22.78
N GLU A 139 28.69 1.16 22.96
CA GLU A 139 28.50 2.24 21.98
C GLU A 139 29.24 1.92 20.67
N ALA A 140 30.50 1.49 20.73
CA ALA A 140 31.28 1.13 19.56
C ALA A 140 30.69 -0.10 18.84
N LEU A 141 30.26 -1.13 19.57
CA LEU A 141 29.58 -2.30 18.99
C LEU A 141 28.24 -1.93 18.35
N GLN A 142 27.50 -0.97 18.92
CA GLN A 142 26.26 -0.48 18.33
C GLN A 142 26.52 0.31 17.05
N ALA A 143 27.51 1.20 17.04
CA ALA A 143 27.92 1.94 15.86
C ALA A 143 28.36 1.00 14.73
N LEU A 144 29.14 -0.04 15.05
CA LEU A 144 29.54 -1.08 14.10
C LEU A 144 28.32 -1.76 13.47
N ARG A 145 27.34 -2.19 14.28
CA ARG A 145 26.09 -2.79 13.77
C ARG A 145 25.33 -1.84 12.85
N GLN A 146 25.24 -0.57 13.20
CA GLN A 146 24.54 0.44 12.38
C GLN A 146 25.24 0.67 11.03
N THR A 147 26.57 0.71 11.01
CA THR A 147 27.33 0.81 9.76
C THR A 147 27.03 -0.38 8.84
N MET A 148 27.05 -1.60 9.37
CA MET A 148 26.77 -2.81 8.57
C MET A 148 25.35 -2.82 8.01
N GLU A 149 24.35 -2.42 8.80
CA GLU A 149 22.96 -2.32 8.33
C GLU A 149 22.82 -1.24 7.25
N THR A 150 23.50 -0.11 7.40
CA THR A 150 23.47 0.98 6.40
C THR A 150 24.03 0.53 5.06
N GLU A 151 25.16 -0.19 5.06
CA GLU A 151 25.74 -0.77 3.83
C GLU A 151 24.76 -1.73 3.15
N LEU A 152 24.13 -2.61 3.94
CA LEU A 152 23.16 -3.58 3.44
C LEU A 152 21.91 -2.89 2.88
N GLN A 153 21.45 -1.82 3.52
CA GLN A 153 20.32 -1.02 3.04
C GLN A 153 20.62 -0.32 1.70
N VAL A 154 21.79 0.29 1.56
CA VAL A 154 22.23 0.91 0.30
C VAL A 154 22.24 -0.12 -0.83
N PHE A 155 22.77 -1.30 -0.55
CA PHE A 155 22.75 -2.42 -1.48
C PHE A 155 21.33 -2.84 -1.89
N ARG A 156 20.43 -3.05 -0.91
CA ARG A 156 19.04 -3.44 -1.17
C ARG A 156 18.30 -2.40 -2.01
N SER A 157 18.53 -1.11 -1.76
CA SER A 157 17.91 -0.02 -2.51
C SER A 157 18.26 -0.06 -4.01
N LYS A 158 19.51 -0.37 -4.35
CA LYS A 158 19.97 -0.48 -5.75
C LYS A 158 19.15 -1.49 -6.57
N TYR A 159 18.78 -2.62 -5.97
CA TYR A 159 17.99 -3.66 -6.63
C TYR A 159 16.49 -3.35 -6.63
N ALA A 160 15.99 -2.72 -5.55
CA ALA A 160 14.60 -2.31 -5.44
C ALA A 160 14.17 -1.41 -6.60
N ASP A 161 15.00 -0.41 -6.96
CA ASP A 161 14.67 0.50 -8.07
C ASP A 161 14.60 -0.20 -9.43
N ARG A 162 15.53 -1.14 -9.70
CA ARG A 162 15.52 -1.93 -10.94
C ARG A 162 14.28 -2.82 -11.01
N LEU A 163 13.92 -3.49 -9.92
CA LEU A 163 12.73 -4.34 -9.86
C LEU A 163 11.45 -3.52 -10.04
N ARG A 164 11.38 -2.34 -9.42
CA ARG A 164 10.26 -1.41 -9.59
C ARG A 164 10.06 -0.99 -11.03
N PHE A 165 11.14 -0.69 -11.75
CA PHE A 165 11.05 -0.35 -13.18
C PHE A 165 10.46 -1.50 -14.00
N ILE A 166 10.88 -2.74 -13.74
CA ILE A 166 10.35 -3.93 -14.43
C ILE A 166 8.87 -4.14 -14.10
N ASP A 167 8.48 -3.98 -12.84
CA ASP A 167 7.09 -4.12 -12.42
C ASP A 167 6.16 -3.13 -13.14
N LEU A 168 6.60 -1.88 -13.29
CA LEU A 168 5.85 -0.88 -14.06
C LEU A 168 5.71 -1.26 -15.54
N GLU A 169 6.75 -1.83 -16.14
CA GLU A 169 6.70 -2.23 -17.54
C GLU A 169 5.79 -3.46 -17.75
N ILE A 170 5.81 -4.41 -16.82
CA ILE A 170 4.86 -5.54 -16.80
C ILE A 170 3.42 -5.02 -16.71
N GLU A 171 3.12 -4.11 -15.77
CA GLU A 171 1.79 -3.53 -15.61
C GLU A 171 1.33 -2.78 -16.87
N ARG A 172 2.24 -2.02 -17.49
CA ARG A 172 1.99 -1.33 -18.77
C ARG A 172 1.63 -2.32 -19.88
N LEU A 173 2.36 -3.43 -19.98
CA LEU A 173 2.12 -4.47 -20.98
C LEU A 173 0.79 -5.18 -20.74
N GLN A 174 0.49 -5.56 -19.50
CA GLN A 174 -0.79 -6.18 -19.12
C GLN A 174 -1.99 -5.28 -19.45
N THR A 175 -1.86 -3.98 -19.19
CA THR A 175 -2.87 -2.99 -19.54
C THR A 175 -3.09 -2.95 -21.06
N LYS A 176 -2.02 -2.91 -21.86
CA LYS A 176 -2.13 -2.97 -23.33
C LYS A 176 -2.77 -4.26 -23.81
N GLN A 177 -2.37 -5.41 -23.26
CA GLN A 177 -2.94 -6.71 -23.59
C GLN A 177 -4.44 -6.72 -23.33
N GLN A 178 -4.90 -6.21 -22.18
CA GLN A 178 -6.32 -6.13 -21.84
C GLN A 178 -7.10 -5.31 -22.87
N TYR A 179 -6.62 -4.12 -23.23
CA TYR A 179 -7.26 -3.29 -24.26
C TYR A 179 -7.30 -3.99 -25.63
N SER A 180 -6.20 -4.61 -26.05
CA SER A 180 -6.12 -5.33 -27.31
C SER A 180 -7.05 -6.56 -27.34
N LEU A 181 -7.16 -7.31 -26.25
CA LEU A 181 -8.07 -8.45 -26.11
C LEU A 181 -9.54 -8.02 -26.13
N GLN A 182 -9.90 -6.91 -25.47
CA GLN A 182 -11.25 -6.36 -25.54
C GLN A 182 -11.61 -5.96 -26.97
N SER A 183 -10.70 -5.27 -27.65
CA SER A 183 -10.90 -4.86 -29.03
C SER A 183 -11.01 -6.05 -30.00
N LEU A 184 -10.16 -7.07 -29.80
CA LEU A 184 -10.23 -8.33 -30.54
C LEU A 184 -11.57 -9.06 -30.33
N THR A 185 -12.07 -9.08 -29.09
CA THR A 185 -13.37 -9.67 -28.76
C THR A 185 -14.50 -8.97 -29.50
N ARG A 186 -14.49 -7.62 -29.51
CA ARG A 186 -15.48 -6.82 -30.25
C ARG A 186 -15.49 -7.13 -31.74
N GLU A 187 -14.32 -7.20 -32.38
CA GLU A 187 -14.21 -7.55 -33.79
C GLU A 187 -14.70 -8.97 -34.10
N LYS A 188 -14.34 -9.96 -33.27
CA LYS A 188 -14.82 -11.33 -33.43
C LYS A 188 -16.33 -11.43 -33.30
N SER A 189 -16.92 -10.74 -32.32
CA SER A 189 -18.37 -10.67 -32.16
C SER A 189 -19.05 -9.98 -33.34
N ALA A 190 -18.46 -8.92 -33.88
CA ALA A 190 -18.98 -8.25 -35.07
C ALA A 190 -18.95 -9.17 -36.31
N LEU A 191 -17.84 -9.89 -36.52
CA LEU A 191 -17.69 -10.87 -37.60
C LEU A 191 -18.75 -11.98 -37.50
N GLN A 192 -18.95 -12.55 -36.31
CA GLN A 192 -20.01 -13.54 -36.06
C GLN A 192 -21.40 -12.94 -36.33
N GLY A 193 -21.62 -11.69 -35.92
CA GLY A 193 -22.87 -10.97 -36.10
C GLY A 193 -23.26 -10.79 -37.57
N ILE A 194 -22.30 -10.45 -38.44
CA ILE A 194 -22.56 -10.26 -39.89
C ILE A 194 -22.57 -11.57 -40.69
N GLN A 195 -21.96 -12.64 -40.16
CA GLN A 195 -22.08 -13.98 -40.72
C GLN A 195 -23.45 -14.60 -40.45
N ASN A 196 -24.13 -14.22 -39.37
CA ASN A 196 -25.50 -14.62 -39.11
C ASN A 196 -26.48 -13.79 -39.97
N GLN A 197 -27.11 -14.41 -40.96
CA GLN A 197 -28.08 -13.76 -41.86
C GLN A 197 -29.53 -13.81 -41.38
N GLU A 198 -29.80 -14.34 -40.18
CA GLU A 198 -31.16 -14.40 -39.61
C GLU A 198 -31.71 -13.01 -39.26
N GLY A 199 -33.04 -12.91 -39.21
CA GLY A 199 -33.74 -11.68 -38.81
C GLY A 199 -34.23 -10.84 -39.99
N THR A 200 -34.67 -9.63 -39.66
CA THR A 200 -35.15 -8.65 -40.63
C THR A 200 -34.00 -7.97 -41.38
N VAL A 201 -34.28 -7.45 -42.58
CA VAL A 201 -33.30 -6.67 -43.37
C VAL A 201 -32.73 -5.49 -42.57
N LYS A 202 -33.56 -4.88 -41.72
CA LYS A 202 -33.15 -3.83 -40.77
C LYS A 202 -32.09 -4.32 -39.79
N GLU A 203 -32.36 -5.41 -39.08
CA GLU A 203 -31.46 -5.94 -38.05
C GLU A 203 -30.13 -6.41 -38.67
N TYR A 204 -30.18 -6.95 -39.88
CA TYR A 204 -28.97 -7.30 -40.61
C TYR A 204 -28.17 -6.07 -41.05
N GLY A 205 -28.83 -5.06 -41.63
CA GLY A 205 -28.20 -3.80 -42.01
C GLY A 205 -27.55 -3.06 -40.83
N LYS A 206 -28.20 -3.07 -39.66
CA LYS A 206 -27.63 -2.50 -38.44
C LYS A 206 -26.33 -3.20 -38.02
N ARG A 207 -26.31 -4.54 -37.98
CA ARG A 207 -25.10 -5.30 -37.64
C ARG A 207 -23.96 -5.03 -38.60
N LEU A 208 -24.26 -4.83 -39.90
CA LEU A 208 -23.27 -4.43 -40.90
C LEU A 208 -22.70 -3.04 -40.64
N ASN A 209 -23.55 -2.06 -40.32
CA ASN A 209 -23.09 -0.72 -39.95
C ASN A 209 -22.21 -0.73 -38.70
N ASP A 210 -22.63 -1.45 -37.66
CA ASP A 210 -21.87 -1.58 -36.41
C ASP A 210 -20.49 -2.22 -36.66
N ALA A 211 -20.44 -3.26 -37.51
CA ALA A 211 -19.20 -3.90 -37.94
C ALA A 211 -18.30 -2.97 -38.77
N MET A 212 -18.89 -2.18 -39.67
CA MET A 212 -18.17 -1.19 -40.49
C MET A 212 -17.58 -0.08 -39.62
N ALA A 213 -18.34 0.43 -38.65
CA ALA A 213 -17.86 1.43 -37.69
C ALA A 213 -16.66 0.92 -36.86
N ILE A 214 -16.62 -0.37 -36.52
CA ILE A 214 -15.44 -0.98 -35.86
C ILE A 214 -14.22 -0.96 -36.78
N ILE A 215 -14.39 -1.23 -38.08
CA ILE A 215 -13.29 -1.13 -39.05
C ILE A 215 -12.86 0.33 -39.22
N ASP A 216 -13.79 1.26 -39.38
CA ASP A 216 -13.48 2.68 -39.60
C ASP A 216 -12.79 3.30 -38.38
N ALA A 217 -13.17 2.91 -37.16
CA ALA A 217 -12.45 3.29 -35.95
C ALA A 217 -11.03 2.69 -35.87
N SER A 218 -10.73 1.66 -36.67
CA SER A 218 -9.42 1.00 -36.73
C SER A 218 -8.53 1.49 -37.87
N VAL A 219 -9.06 2.27 -38.82
CA VAL A 219 -8.36 2.78 -40.01
C VAL A 219 -8.39 4.31 -39.95
N GLU A 220 -7.23 4.97 -39.89
CA GLU A 220 -7.11 6.44 -39.78
C GLU A 220 -7.72 7.23 -40.96
N GLU A 221 -8.14 6.56 -42.04
CA GLU A 221 -8.81 7.19 -43.17
C GLU A 221 -10.32 7.23 -42.93
N GLY A 222 -10.80 8.40 -42.50
CA GLY A 222 -12.23 8.70 -42.36
C GLY A 222 -12.99 8.37 -43.65
N SER A 223 -13.74 7.28 -43.62
CA SER A 223 -14.65 6.89 -44.69
C SER A 223 -15.97 7.63 -44.51
N ASN A 224 -16.51 8.17 -45.62
CA ASN A 224 -17.84 8.76 -45.63
C ASN A 224 -18.87 7.66 -45.36
N LEU A 225 -19.40 7.63 -44.13
CA LEU A 225 -20.43 6.70 -43.68
C LEU A 225 -21.77 6.98 -44.40
N PHE A 226 -21.90 6.53 -45.66
CA PHE A 226 -23.23 6.23 -46.20
C PHE A 226 -23.63 4.86 -45.65
N THR A 227 -24.51 4.85 -44.65
CA THR A 227 -24.92 3.61 -43.99
C THR A 227 -25.79 2.77 -44.93
N ILE A 228 -25.45 1.49 -45.07
CA ILE A 228 -26.19 0.52 -45.89
C ILE A 228 -27.67 0.48 -45.47
N GLU A 229 -27.91 0.64 -44.17
CA GLU A 229 -29.25 0.77 -43.59
C GLU A 229 -30.01 2.01 -44.10
N PHE A 230 -29.36 3.18 -44.20
CA PHE A 230 -30.01 4.40 -44.69
C PHE A 230 -30.38 4.29 -46.18
N ASP A 231 -29.50 3.71 -47.01
CA ASP A 231 -29.78 3.48 -48.43
C ASP A 231 -30.95 2.50 -48.63
N TYR A 232 -31.02 1.42 -47.84
CA TYR A 232 -32.18 0.52 -47.82
C TYR A 232 -33.47 1.28 -47.46
N TYR A 233 -33.43 2.10 -46.41
CA TYR A 233 -34.62 2.82 -45.96
C TYR A 233 -35.17 3.78 -47.01
N GLN A 234 -34.31 4.54 -47.68
CA GLN A 234 -34.75 5.43 -48.76
C GLN A 234 -35.45 4.67 -49.89
N LYS A 235 -34.99 3.45 -50.18
CA LYS A 235 -35.47 2.65 -51.31
C LYS A 235 -36.65 1.73 -50.98
N VAL A 236 -36.85 1.34 -49.72
CA VAL A 236 -37.99 0.48 -49.30
C VAL A 236 -39.28 1.28 -49.05
N ILE A 237 -39.18 2.56 -48.68
CA ILE A 237 -40.31 3.43 -48.38
C ILE A 237 -41.37 3.47 -49.50
N PRO A 238 -41.02 3.58 -50.79
CA PRO A 238 -42.02 3.55 -51.87
C PRO A 238 -42.86 2.26 -51.86
N TYR A 239 -42.23 1.09 -51.73
CA TYR A 239 -42.93 -0.20 -51.68
C TYR A 239 -43.82 -0.32 -50.44
N GLN A 240 -43.36 0.16 -49.28
CA GLN A 240 -44.17 0.18 -48.06
C GLN A 240 -45.40 1.08 -48.21
N ARG A 241 -45.25 2.23 -48.87
CA ARG A 241 -46.37 3.14 -49.16
C ARG A 241 -47.37 2.52 -50.13
N GLU A 242 -46.90 1.81 -51.15
CA GLU A 242 -47.76 1.10 -52.10
C GLU A 242 -48.56 -0.01 -51.43
N VAL A 243 -47.92 -0.82 -50.58
CA VAL A 243 -48.62 -1.84 -49.78
C VAL A 243 -49.64 -1.21 -48.85
N ALA A 244 -49.27 -0.16 -48.11
CA ALA A 244 -50.19 0.52 -47.18
C ALA A 244 -51.41 1.11 -47.91
N LYS A 245 -51.20 1.72 -49.08
CA LYS A 245 -52.26 2.25 -49.92
C LYS A 245 -53.18 1.13 -50.42
N ALA A 246 -52.61 0.03 -50.92
CA ALA A 246 -53.39 -1.12 -51.37
C ALA A 246 -54.15 -1.80 -50.22
N GLU A 247 -53.59 -1.83 -49.01
CA GLU A 247 -54.26 -2.32 -47.79
C GLU A 247 -55.46 -1.46 -47.41
N GLU A 248 -55.32 -0.12 -47.50
CA GLU A 248 -56.41 0.81 -47.24
C GLU A 248 -57.52 0.69 -48.29
N GLU A 249 -57.16 0.59 -49.57
CA GLU A 249 -58.11 0.35 -50.67
C GLU A 249 -58.83 -0.99 -50.49
N LEU A 250 -58.11 -2.07 -50.16
CA LEU A 250 -58.69 -3.39 -49.93
C LEU A 250 -59.69 -3.35 -48.77
N LYS A 251 -59.31 -2.75 -47.65
CA LYS A 251 -60.19 -2.59 -46.49
C LYS A 251 -61.45 -1.81 -46.84
N SER A 252 -61.31 -0.70 -47.58
CA SER A 252 -62.43 0.11 -48.05
C SER A 252 -63.40 -0.69 -48.92
N ILE A 253 -62.90 -1.49 -49.87
CA ILE A 253 -63.75 -2.35 -50.71
C ILE A 253 -64.38 -3.47 -49.88
N GLN A 254 -63.64 -4.12 -48.98
CA GLN A 254 -64.20 -5.14 -48.08
C GLN A 254 -65.36 -4.61 -47.23
N ASP A 255 -65.23 -3.39 -46.71
CA ASP A 255 -66.29 -2.70 -45.95
C ASP A 255 -67.51 -2.42 -46.86
N LYS A 256 -67.30 -1.92 -48.09
CA LYS A 256 -68.38 -1.72 -49.07
C LYS A 256 -69.11 -3.02 -49.41
N VAL A 257 -68.37 -4.09 -49.70
CA VAL A 257 -68.95 -5.42 -50.01
C VAL A 257 -69.81 -5.93 -48.85
N LYS A 258 -69.36 -5.70 -47.61
CA LYS A 258 -70.13 -6.06 -46.41
C LYS A 258 -71.42 -5.26 -46.28
N GLU A 259 -71.38 -3.94 -46.50
CA GLU A 259 -72.56 -3.07 -46.48
C GLU A 259 -73.56 -3.43 -47.58
N LEU A 260 -73.06 -3.72 -48.78
CA LEU A 260 -73.84 -4.10 -49.95
C LEU A 260 -74.51 -5.49 -49.83
N LYS A 261 -73.84 -6.47 -49.20
CA LYS A 261 -74.47 -7.76 -48.86
C LYS A 261 -75.72 -7.58 -47.99
N ASN A 262 -75.73 -6.56 -47.13
CA ASN A 262 -76.84 -6.21 -46.25
C ASN A 262 -77.90 -5.31 -46.91
N ALA A 263 -77.73 -4.88 -48.16
CA ALA A 263 -78.70 -4.02 -48.85
C ALA A 263 -80.03 -4.75 -49.10
N THR A 264 -81.13 -3.99 -49.03
CA THR A 264 -82.50 -4.51 -49.12
C THR A 264 -82.84 -4.97 -50.54
N ASP A 265 -83.44 -6.15 -50.66
CA ASP A 265 -84.03 -6.60 -51.92
C ASP A 265 -85.36 -5.87 -52.17
N CYS A 266 -85.62 -5.55 -53.43
CA CYS A 266 -86.88 -5.00 -53.89
C CYS A 266 -87.30 -5.65 -55.21
N MET A 267 -88.62 -5.78 -55.43
CA MET A 267 -89.17 -6.34 -56.65
C MET A 267 -89.66 -5.23 -57.57
N VAL A 268 -89.20 -5.24 -58.82
CA VAL A 268 -89.66 -4.33 -59.87
C VAL A 268 -89.90 -5.15 -61.13
N GLN A 269 -91.11 -5.07 -61.70
CA GLN A 269 -91.50 -5.76 -62.95
C GLN A 269 -91.16 -7.27 -62.98
N ASN A 270 -91.39 -7.99 -61.86
CA ASN A 270 -91.07 -9.42 -61.68
C ASN A 270 -89.58 -9.80 -61.63
N PHE A 271 -88.68 -8.82 -61.56
CA PHE A 271 -87.25 -9.04 -61.30
C PHE A 271 -86.87 -8.54 -59.90
N THR A 272 -85.92 -9.22 -59.27
CA THR A 272 -85.39 -8.83 -57.96
C THR A 272 -84.16 -7.96 -58.13
N TYR A 273 -84.14 -6.82 -57.46
CA TYR A 273 -83.03 -5.87 -57.46
C TYR A 273 -82.59 -5.55 -56.03
N LYS A 274 -81.31 -5.24 -55.87
CA LYS A 274 -80.78 -4.59 -54.67
C LYS A 274 -80.91 -3.07 -54.83
N ASP A 275 -81.52 -2.39 -53.85
CA ASP A 275 -81.55 -0.93 -53.76
C ASP A 275 -80.24 -0.44 -53.12
N VAL A 276 -79.37 0.16 -53.94
CA VAL A 276 -77.99 0.48 -53.55
C VAL A 276 -77.78 1.99 -53.48
N PRO A 277 -77.27 2.54 -52.37
CA PRO A 277 -76.86 3.93 -52.28
C PRO A 277 -75.83 4.31 -53.35
N TYR A 278 -75.96 5.50 -53.93
CA TYR A 278 -75.02 6.01 -54.95
C TYR A 278 -73.55 5.98 -54.49
N SER A 279 -73.29 6.22 -53.21
CA SER A 279 -71.95 6.19 -52.59
C SER A 279 -71.26 4.82 -52.64
N LEU A 280 -72.02 3.74 -52.78
CA LEU A 280 -71.51 2.37 -52.83
C LEU A 280 -71.37 1.84 -54.27
N LEU A 281 -71.78 2.62 -55.27
CA LEU A 281 -71.71 2.24 -56.68
C LEU A 281 -70.38 2.63 -57.30
N ASN A 282 -69.78 1.70 -58.04
CA ASN A 282 -68.63 2.00 -58.89
C ASN A 282 -69.11 2.50 -60.28
N PRO A 283 -68.64 3.67 -60.75
CA PRO A 283 -68.96 4.19 -62.08
C PRO A 283 -68.62 3.25 -63.24
N GLU A 284 -67.70 2.29 -63.07
CA GLU A 284 -67.38 1.28 -64.10
C GLU A 284 -68.53 0.30 -64.34
N ASN A 285 -69.43 0.14 -63.37
CA ASN A 285 -70.58 -0.76 -63.47
C ASN A 285 -71.85 -0.06 -63.97
N PHE A 286 -71.73 1.15 -64.52
CA PHE A 286 -72.87 1.97 -64.95
C PHE A 286 -73.85 1.23 -65.88
N ALA A 287 -73.35 0.30 -66.70
CA ALA A 287 -74.15 -0.47 -67.66
C ALA A 287 -75.17 -1.41 -66.97
N VAL A 288 -74.86 -1.87 -65.75
CA VAL A 288 -75.70 -2.81 -65.00
C VAL A 288 -76.64 -2.08 -64.03
N VAL A 289 -76.29 -0.85 -63.63
CA VAL A 289 -77.12 -0.03 -62.75
C VAL A 289 -78.36 0.46 -63.51
N LYS A 290 -79.53 0.16 -62.98
CA LYS A 290 -80.82 0.70 -63.40
C LYS A 290 -81.23 1.84 -62.48
N VAL A 291 -81.83 2.88 -63.06
CA VAL A 291 -82.21 4.10 -62.38
C VAL A 291 -83.74 4.13 -62.33
N LEU A 292 -84.29 4.30 -61.12
CA LEU A 292 -85.73 4.50 -60.90
C LEU A 292 -85.95 5.84 -60.21
N GLN A 293 -86.65 6.77 -60.87
CA GLN A 293 -87.04 8.03 -60.24
C GLN A 293 -88.10 7.76 -59.16
N LYS A 294 -87.94 8.31 -57.95
CA LYS A 294 -88.79 8.00 -56.79
C LYS A 294 -90.25 8.43 -56.99
N ASP A 295 -90.49 9.50 -57.74
CA ASP A 295 -91.82 9.98 -58.13
C ASP A 295 -92.53 9.03 -59.11
N LYS A 296 -91.76 8.28 -59.91
CA LYS A 296 -92.22 7.24 -60.83
C LYS A 296 -92.28 5.83 -60.21
N ALA A 297 -91.90 5.65 -58.94
CA ALA A 297 -91.82 4.33 -58.32
C ALA A 297 -93.20 3.67 -58.09
N ASN A 298 -94.29 4.45 -58.03
CA ASN A 298 -95.65 3.99 -57.74
C ASN A 298 -96.61 4.08 -58.95
N THR A 299 -96.09 4.27 -60.16
CA THR A 299 -96.92 4.33 -61.39
C THR A 299 -97.31 2.93 -61.86
N MET A 300 -98.44 2.81 -62.58
CA MET A 300 -98.87 1.53 -63.18
C MET A 300 -97.86 0.95 -64.18
N PHE A 301 -96.96 1.79 -64.72
CA PHE A 301 -95.87 1.41 -65.60
C PHE A 301 -94.57 1.99 -65.04
N VAL A 302 -93.83 1.18 -64.29
CA VAL A 302 -92.53 1.56 -63.74
C VAL A 302 -91.51 1.56 -64.87
N GLU A 303 -90.86 2.69 -65.16
CA GLU A 303 -89.80 2.78 -66.17
C GLU A 303 -88.42 2.72 -65.50
N LEU A 304 -87.60 1.75 -65.90
CA LEU A 304 -86.21 1.66 -65.49
C LEU A 304 -85.30 2.27 -66.56
N GLU A 305 -84.61 3.35 -66.20
CA GLU A 305 -83.66 4.00 -67.08
C GLU A 305 -82.30 3.31 -66.99
N SER A 306 -81.60 3.20 -68.12
CA SER A 306 -80.21 2.72 -68.15
C SER A 306 -79.27 3.92 -68.22
N ILE A 307 -78.13 3.84 -67.53
CA ILE A 307 -77.13 4.90 -67.58
C ILE A 307 -76.34 4.74 -68.90
N PRO A 308 -76.28 5.76 -69.77
CA PRO A 308 -75.76 5.57 -71.14
C PRO A 308 -74.23 5.58 -71.21
N SER A 309 -73.55 6.15 -70.21
CA SER A 309 -72.09 6.19 -70.16
C SER A 309 -71.58 6.40 -68.73
N ARG A 310 -70.30 6.08 -68.51
CA ARG A 310 -69.60 6.43 -67.27
C ARG A 310 -69.66 7.93 -66.96
N THR A 311 -69.58 8.79 -67.98
CA THR A 311 -69.71 10.25 -67.78
C THR A 311 -71.12 10.63 -67.31
N ALA A 312 -72.16 10.00 -67.87
CA ALA A 312 -73.53 10.24 -67.45
C ALA A 312 -73.81 9.73 -66.02
N PHE A 313 -73.12 8.68 -65.58
CA PHE A 313 -73.19 8.18 -64.21
C PHE A 313 -72.92 9.30 -63.18
N TYR A 314 -71.88 10.10 -63.39
CA TYR A 314 -71.51 11.17 -62.45
C TYR A 314 -72.58 12.26 -62.29
N ALA A 315 -73.41 12.50 -63.32
CA ALA A 315 -74.50 13.45 -63.23
C ALA A 315 -75.57 13.05 -62.20
N TYR A 316 -75.67 11.75 -61.88
CA TYR A 316 -76.61 11.23 -60.90
C TYR A 316 -76.20 11.48 -59.45
N GLN A 317 -74.96 11.89 -59.18
CA GLN A 317 -74.53 12.32 -57.84
C GLN A 317 -75.43 13.43 -57.29
N TYR A 318 -75.81 14.39 -58.14
CA TYR A 318 -76.68 15.51 -57.77
C TYR A 318 -78.16 15.15 -57.75
N LYS A 319 -78.54 13.95 -58.20
CA LYS A 319 -79.92 13.47 -58.28
C LYS A 319 -80.21 12.29 -57.36
N GLN A 320 -79.23 11.88 -56.55
CA GLN A 320 -79.30 10.67 -55.71
C GLN A 320 -80.46 10.69 -54.70
N GLU A 321 -80.90 11.86 -54.23
CA GLU A 321 -82.04 11.95 -53.31
C GLU A 321 -83.38 11.67 -53.99
N ALA A 322 -83.50 11.97 -55.28
CA ALA A 322 -84.71 11.74 -56.09
C ALA A 322 -84.71 10.39 -56.82
N THR A 323 -83.61 9.64 -56.74
CA THR A 323 -83.35 8.45 -57.55
C THR A 323 -83.09 7.22 -56.68
N LYS A 324 -83.60 6.06 -57.09
CA LYS A 324 -83.17 4.74 -56.61
C LYS A 324 -82.24 4.12 -57.64
N PHE A 325 -81.14 3.52 -57.18
CA PHE A 325 -80.20 2.81 -58.03
C PHE A 325 -80.32 1.32 -57.76
N LEU A 326 -80.73 0.59 -58.80
CA LEU A 326 -81.13 -0.79 -58.73
C LEU A 326 -80.12 -1.65 -59.50
N ILE A 327 -79.56 -2.65 -58.85
CA ILE A 327 -78.71 -3.66 -59.50
C ILE A 327 -79.44 -5.00 -59.43
N PRO A 328 -79.57 -5.75 -60.54
CA PRO A 328 -80.17 -7.09 -60.50
C PRO A 328 -79.52 -7.98 -59.44
N SER A 329 -80.34 -8.63 -58.58
CA SER A 329 -79.83 -9.43 -57.46
C SER A 329 -78.97 -10.63 -57.90
N GLU A 330 -79.16 -11.11 -59.13
CA GLU A 330 -78.38 -12.20 -59.73
C GLU A 330 -77.00 -11.75 -60.24
N GLN A 331 -76.79 -10.45 -60.52
CA GLN A 331 -75.54 -9.90 -61.07
C GLN A 331 -74.70 -9.16 -60.01
N THR A 332 -75.29 -8.85 -58.84
CA THR A 332 -74.66 -8.06 -57.77
C THR A 332 -73.44 -8.76 -57.18
N ALA A 333 -73.52 -10.07 -56.91
CA ALA A 333 -72.41 -10.82 -56.32
C ALA A 333 -71.18 -10.85 -57.26
N ALA A 334 -71.40 -11.12 -58.55
CA ALA A 334 -70.33 -11.22 -59.54
C ALA A 334 -69.59 -9.89 -59.77
N ILE A 335 -70.29 -8.77 -59.72
CA ILE A 335 -69.70 -7.43 -59.90
C ILE A 335 -68.75 -7.09 -58.74
N TRP A 336 -69.17 -7.35 -57.50
CA TRP A 336 -68.37 -7.01 -56.32
C TRP A 336 -67.24 -7.98 -56.07
N GLU A 337 -67.45 -9.26 -56.38
CA GLU A 337 -66.41 -10.28 -56.30
C GLU A 337 -65.29 -9.97 -57.30
N LYS A 338 -65.63 -9.43 -58.48
CA LYS A 338 -64.64 -8.92 -59.43
C LYS A 338 -63.85 -7.72 -58.89
N GLU A 339 -64.52 -6.71 -58.33
CA GLU A 339 -63.81 -5.54 -57.75
C GLU A 339 -62.92 -5.91 -56.56
N LEU A 340 -63.39 -6.81 -55.70
CA LEU A 340 -62.62 -7.33 -54.59
C LEU A 340 -61.40 -8.11 -55.10
N GLN A 341 -61.58 -8.99 -56.09
CA GLN A 341 -60.48 -9.72 -56.74
C GLN A 341 -59.45 -8.77 -57.36
N ASP A 342 -59.90 -7.71 -58.04
CA ASP A 342 -58.99 -6.73 -58.67
C ASP A 342 -58.13 -5.99 -57.63
N VAL A 343 -58.71 -5.63 -56.47
CA VAL A 343 -57.97 -4.96 -55.38
C VAL A 343 -57.12 -5.93 -54.57
N GLU A 344 -57.59 -7.14 -54.32
CA GLU A 344 -56.79 -8.23 -53.71
C GLU A 344 -55.58 -8.57 -54.58
N ALA A 345 -55.74 -8.60 -55.90
CA ALA A 345 -54.64 -8.80 -56.85
C ALA A 345 -53.59 -7.69 -56.72
N LYS A 346 -54.01 -6.41 -56.70
CA LYS A 346 -53.10 -5.25 -56.49
C LYS A 346 -52.37 -5.31 -55.15
N TRP A 347 -53.07 -5.65 -54.08
CA TRP A 347 -52.46 -5.80 -52.76
C TRP A 347 -51.43 -6.94 -52.73
N THR A 348 -51.78 -8.07 -53.34
CA THR A 348 -50.88 -9.23 -53.45
C THR A 348 -49.65 -8.89 -54.28
N GLU A 349 -49.83 -8.18 -55.40
CA GLU A 349 -48.73 -7.68 -56.25
C GLU A 349 -47.82 -6.71 -55.49
N ALA A 350 -48.39 -5.73 -54.77
CA ALA A 350 -47.61 -4.80 -53.94
C ALA A 350 -46.82 -5.53 -52.84
N LYS A 351 -47.43 -6.52 -52.17
CA LYS A 351 -46.74 -7.35 -51.17
C LYS A 351 -45.64 -8.21 -51.79
N ALA A 352 -45.88 -8.78 -52.96
CA ALA A 352 -44.89 -9.54 -53.70
C ALA A 352 -43.71 -8.66 -54.12
N ALA A 353 -43.97 -7.43 -54.59
CA ALA A 353 -42.94 -6.45 -54.93
C ALA A 353 -42.10 -6.05 -53.71
N LEU A 354 -42.72 -5.74 -52.57
CA LEU A 354 -42.02 -5.46 -51.31
C LEU A 354 -41.17 -6.65 -50.86
N SER A 355 -41.72 -7.87 -50.94
CA SER A 355 -41.01 -9.09 -50.60
C SER A 355 -39.82 -9.33 -51.53
N ALA A 356 -40.00 -9.16 -52.84
CA ALA A 356 -38.93 -9.30 -53.83
C ALA A 356 -37.82 -8.25 -53.62
N TYR A 357 -38.19 -7.01 -53.29
CA TYR A 357 -37.23 -5.97 -52.94
C TYR A 357 -36.44 -6.32 -51.68
N ASN A 358 -37.11 -6.81 -50.63
CA ASN A 358 -36.43 -7.25 -49.39
C ASN A 358 -35.46 -8.42 -49.66
N GLU A 359 -35.84 -9.40 -50.49
CA GLU A 359 -34.94 -10.50 -50.87
C GLU A 359 -33.78 -10.04 -51.76
N LYS A 360 -33.97 -9.00 -52.58
CA LYS A 360 -32.85 -8.36 -53.28
C LYS A 360 -31.92 -7.63 -52.29
N ALA A 361 -32.47 -6.82 -51.38
CA ALA A 361 -31.70 -6.09 -50.39
C ALA A 361 -30.88 -7.03 -49.49
N LYS A 362 -31.43 -8.19 -49.10
CA LYS A 362 -30.67 -9.22 -48.36
C LYS A 362 -29.45 -9.73 -49.13
N ARG A 363 -29.57 -9.94 -50.45
CA ARG A 363 -28.46 -10.35 -51.31
C ARG A 363 -27.38 -9.27 -51.40
N ASP A 364 -27.78 -8.03 -51.68
CA ASP A 364 -26.85 -6.89 -51.74
C ASP A 364 -26.12 -6.68 -50.39
N MET A 365 -26.84 -6.89 -49.28
CA MET A 365 -26.26 -6.87 -47.93
C MET A 365 -25.31 -8.06 -47.68
N ALA A 366 -25.57 -9.24 -48.23
CA ALA A 366 -24.67 -10.39 -48.09
C ALA A 366 -23.33 -10.19 -48.82
N ASP A 367 -23.34 -9.53 -49.99
CA ASP A 367 -22.12 -9.13 -50.69
C ASP A 367 -21.33 -8.11 -49.85
N SER A 368 -22.03 -7.12 -49.29
CA SER A 368 -21.45 -6.14 -48.37
C SER A 368 -20.88 -6.81 -47.11
N ALA A 369 -21.57 -7.82 -46.56
CA ALA A 369 -21.11 -8.60 -45.42
C ALA A 369 -19.84 -9.38 -45.70
N THR A 370 -19.70 -9.90 -46.93
CA THR A 370 -18.47 -10.56 -47.38
C THR A 370 -17.31 -9.58 -47.38
N PHE A 371 -17.50 -8.40 -47.97
CA PHE A 371 -16.49 -7.33 -48.00
C PHE A 371 -16.06 -6.87 -46.60
N VAL A 372 -17.03 -6.54 -45.74
CA VAL A 372 -16.77 -6.14 -44.33
C VAL A 372 -16.10 -7.29 -43.56
N GLY A 373 -16.57 -8.52 -43.77
CA GLY A 373 -16.04 -9.72 -43.13
C GLY A 373 -14.57 -9.99 -43.48
N GLU A 374 -14.18 -9.86 -44.74
CA GLU A 374 -12.78 -10.01 -45.17
C GLU A 374 -11.85 -8.99 -44.50
N ARG A 375 -12.31 -7.74 -44.35
CA ARG A 375 -11.54 -6.69 -43.66
C ARG A 375 -11.44 -6.97 -42.16
N LEU A 376 -12.53 -7.38 -41.51
CA LEU A 376 -12.51 -7.80 -40.11
C LEU A 376 -11.57 -8.98 -39.88
N ILE A 377 -11.58 -10.01 -40.74
CA ILE A 377 -10.68 -11.16 -40.63
C ILE A 377 -9.21 -10.71 -40.67
N LYS A 378 -8.85 -9.80 -41.59
CA LYS A 378 -7.50 -9.23 -41.66
C LYS A 378 -7.14 -8.44 -40.40
N SER A 379 -8.05 -7.59 -39.91
CA SER A 379 -7.84 -6.81 -38.68
C SER A 379 -7.65 -7.71 -37.45
N ILE A 380 -8.52 -8.72 -37.30
CA ILE A 380 -8.46 -9.74 -36.26
C ILE A 380 -7.10 -10.44 -36.28
N ALA A 381 -6.65 -10.91 -37.45
CA ALA A 381 -5.37 -11.61 -37.57
C ALA A 381 -4.17 -10.73 -37.16
N LEU A 382 -4.16 -9.47 -37.58
CA LEU A 382 -3.14 -8.50 -37.17
C LEU A 382 -3.16 -8.28 -35.65
N ARG A 383 -4.35 -8.12 -35.06
CA ARG A 383 -4.50 -7.90 -33.63
C ARG A 383 -4.16 -9.12 -32.80
N GLU A 384 -4.49 -10.33 -33.26
CA GLU A 384 -4.05 -11.58 -32.63
C GLU A 384 -2.52 -11.68 -32.60
N SER A 385 -1.86 -11.32 -33.70
CA SER A 385 -0.40 -11.27 -33.75
C SER A 385 0.17 -10.25 -32.74
N ALA A 386 -0.40 -9.04 -32.69
CA ALA A 386 0.00 -8.01 -31.75
C ALA A 386 -0.19 -8.44 -30.28
N VAL A 387 -1.32 -9.08 -29.95
CA VAL A 387 -1.59 -9.63 -28.62
C VAL A 387 -0.55 -10.69 -28.26
N LYS A 388 -0.25 -11.64 -29.16
CA LYS A 388 0.79 -12.65 -28.93
C LYS A 388 2.16 -12.02 -28.67
N GLN A 389 2.50 -10.98 -29.42
CA GLN A 389 3.76 -10.24 -29.21
C GLN A 389 3.80 -9.59 -27.82
N LEU A 390 2.72 -8.93 -27.39
CA LEU A 390 2.63 -8.32 -26.06
C LEU A 390 2.78 -9.36 -24.93
N PHE A 391 2.21 -10.55 -25.08
CA PHE A 391 2.42 -11.66 -24.13
C PHE A 391 3.87 -12.14 -24.11
N PHE A 392 4.51 -12.24 -25.28
CA PHE A 392 5.91 -12.64 -25.36
C PHE A 392 6.85 -11.60 -24.70
N GLU A 393 6.58 -10.32 -24.91
CA GLU A 393 7.31 -9.21 -24.28
C GLU A 393 7.15 -9.27 -22.75
N GLU A 394 5.93 -9.43 -22.23
CA GLU A 394 5.67 -9.57 -20.78
C GLU A 394 6.45 -10.76 -20.19
N GLN A 395 6.42 -11.92 -20.85
CA GLN A 395 7.16 -13.10 -20.42
C GLN A 395 8.69 -12.92 -20.44
N THR A 396 9.19 -11.98 -21.24
CA THR A 396 10.61 -11.63 -21.24
C THR A 396 10.95 -10.80 -20.00
N TYR A 397 10.12 -9.79 -19.68
CA TYR A 397 10.29 -9.00 -18.45
C TYR A 397 10.15 -9.83 -17.16
N LEU A 398 9.22 -10.80 -17.13
CA LEU A 398 9.09 -11.72 -16.00
C LEU A 398 10.36 -12.55 -15.77
N ARG A 399 10.97 -13.08 -16.84
CA ARG A 399 12.24 -13.81 -16.75
C ARG A 399 13.40 -12.91 -16.31
N ASP A 400 13.45 -11.67 -16.81
CA ASP A 400 14.44 -10.69 -16.38
C ASP A 400 14.28 -10.33 -14.89
N LYS A 401 13.04 -10.23 -14.41
CA LYS A 401 12.73 -10.03 -12.98
C LYS A 401 13.30 -11.15 -12.12
N GLU A 402 13.01 -12.40 -12.47
CA GLU A 402 13.52 -13.58 -11.75
C GLU A 402 15.05 -13.61 -11.73
N LYS A 403 15.69 -13.29 -12.86
CA LYS A 403 17.15 -13.23 -12.97
C LYS A 403 17.75 -12.18 -12.05
N ILE A 404 17.17 -10.98 -12.00
CA ILE A 404 17.64 -9.89 -11.13
C ILE A 404 17.41 -10.25 -9.66
N GLN A 405 16.29 -10.87 -9.31
CA GLN A 405 16.04 -11.33 -7.94
C GLN A 405 17.07 -12.38 -7.51
N LEU A 406 17.40 -13.32 -8.39
CA LEU A 406 18.43 -14.32 -8.13
C LEU A 406 19.83 -13.70 -7.99
N GLU A 407 20.16 -12.73 -8.85
CA GLU A 407 21.41 -11.96 -8.77
C GLU A 407 21.52 -11.20 -7.43
N ALA A 408 20.44 -10.48 -7.06
CA ALA A 408 20.36 -9.75 -5.80
C ALA A 408 20.55 -10.67 -4.59
N ALA A 409 19.85 -11.80 -4.55
CA ALA A 409 19.95 -12.76 -3.45
C ALA A 409 21.38 -13.34 -3.32
N LYS A 410 22.04 -13.65 -4.44
CA LYS A 410 23.42 -14.15 -4.43
C LYS A 410 24.40 -13.11 -3.89
N GLU A 411 24.28 -11.86 -4.35
CA GLU A 411 25.16 -10.79 -3.91
C GLU A 411 24.90 -10.40 -2.45
N GLU A 412 23.65 -10.40 -1.99
CA GLU A 412 23.28 -10.17 -0.58
C GLU A 412 23.95 -11.19 0.35
N VAL A 413 23.86 -12.49 0.00
CA VAL A 413 24.52 -13.56 0.75
C VAL A 413 26.04 -13.36 0.79
N ALA A 414 26.66 -12.95 -0.32
CA ALA A 414 28.10 -12.68 -0.37
C ALA A 414 28.50 -11.50 0.52
N ILE A 415 27.70 -10.43 0.55
CA ILE A 415 27.91 -9.27 1.42
C ILE A 415 27.79 -9.69 2.89
N LEU A 416 26.72 -10.40 3.26
CA LEU A 416 26.51 -10.86 4.62
C LEU A 416 27.64 -11.77 5.11
N ALA A 417 28.12 -12.69 4.26
CA ALA A 417 29.25 -13.55 4.59
C ALA A 417 30.54 -12.74 4.83
N LYS A 418 30.80 -11.72 4.01
CA LYS A 418 31.95 -10.82 4.19
C LYS A 418 31.81 -10.01 5.49
N GLN A 419 30.65 -9.40 5.71
CA GLN A 419 30.35 -8.62 6.91
C GLN A 419 30.51 -9.46 8.18
N GLN A 420 30.05 -10.71 8.19
CA GLN A 420 30.20 -11.60 9.34
C GLN A 420 31.67 -11.75 9.76
N SER A 421 32.57 -11.93 8.79
CA SER A 421 34.01 -12.06 9.08
C SER A 421 34.62 -10.75 9.59
N THR A 422 34.29 -9.61 8.97
CA THR A 422 34.77 -8.28 9.37
C THR A 422 34.26 -7.90 10.76
N VAL A 423 32.97 -8.06 11.01
CA VAL A 423 32.33 -7.74 12.30
C VAL A 423 32.92 -8.57 13.41
N ALA A 424 33.18 -9.86 13.19
CA ALA A 424 33.81 -10.69 14.21
C ALA A 424 35.21 -10.18 14.59
N MET A 425 36.03 -9.81 13.60
CA MET A 425 37.36 -9.26 13.85
C MET A 425 37.31 -7.89 14.54
N GLU A 426 36.44 -6.99 14.08
CA GLU A 426 36.29 -5.65 14.64
C GLU A 426 35.67 -5.66 16.04
N ALA A 427 34.70 -6.54 16.28
CA ALA A 427 34.10 -6.71 17.61
C ALA A 427 35.14 -7.22 18.63
N GLU A 428 36.00 -8.16 18.24
CA GLU A 428 37.09 -8.64 19.11
C GLU A 428 38.09 -7.53 19.41
N LYS A 429 38.43 -6.71 18.40
CA LYS A 429 39.27 -5.52 18.60
C LYS A 429 38.62 -4.54 19.57
N ILE A 430 37.35 -4.19 19.36
CA ILE A 430 36.57 -3.31 20.25
C ILE A 430 36.59 -3.83 21.69
N LYS A 431 36.31 -5.12 21.87
CA LYS A 431 36.31 -5.75 23.19
C LYS A 431 37.68 -5.68 23.85
N SER A 432 38.75 -6.04 23.14
CA SER A 432 40.11 -5.98 23.69
C SER A 432 40.56 -4.56 24.07
N GLU A 433 40.13 -3.53 23.33
CA GLU A 433 40.55 -2.15 23.55
C GLU A 433 39.66 -1.39 24.55
N LEU A 434 38.37 -1.70 24.61
CA LEU A 434 37.35 -0.91 25.32
C LEU A 434 36.69 -1.62 26.51
N SER A 435 36.99 -2.89 26.75
CA SER A 435 36.40 -3.64 27.88
C SER A 435 36.55 -2.91 29.22
N GLY A 436 35.40 -2.66 29.85
CA GLY A 436 35.31 -1.96 31.13
C GLY A 436 35.63 -0.45 31.06
N LYS A 437 35.75 0.14 29.87
CA LYS A 437 35.93 1.59 29.70
C LYS A 437 34.60 2.31 29.53
N PHE A 438 34.48 3.44 30.21
CA PHE A 438 33.30 4.30 30.16
C PHE A 438 33.73 5.71 29.78
N SER A 439 33.03 6.32 28.84
CA SER A 439 33.08 7.77 28.71
C SER A 439 32.29 8.37 29.87
N TYR A 440 32.72 9.54 30.34
CA TYR A 440 31.97 10.25 31.35
C TYR A 440 31.94 11.76 31.13
N TYR A 441 30.86 12.37 31.60
CA TYR A 441 30.71 13.81 31.75
C TYR A 441 30.32 14.13 33.19
N TRP A 442 31.09 15.02 33.85
CA TRP A 442 30.89 15.38 35.25
C TRP A 442 30.18 16.75 35.37
N LYS A 443 28.86 16.74 35.56
CA LYS A 443 28.00 17.95 35.54
C LYS A 443 28.38 19.02 36.56
N ARG A 444 28.88 18.60 37.73
CA ARG A 444 29.27 19.47 38.85
C ARG A 444 30.64 19.04 39.33
N GLU A 445 31.60 19.19 38.43
CA GLU A 445 32.96 18.72 38.65
C GLU A 445 33.59 19.37 39.87
N ARG A 446 34.18 18.53 40.73
CA ARG A 446 35.02 18.99 41.84
C ARG A 446 36.41 19.26 41.28
N THR A 447 36.66 20.50 40.88
CA THR A 447 37.89 20.94 40.20
C THR A 447 39.18 20.63 40.97
N CYS A 448 39.13 20.42 42.29
CA CYS A 448 40.28 19.98 43.06
C CYS A 448 40.91 18.69 42.52
N TRP A 449 40.11 17.75 42.02
CA TRP A 449 40.62 16.49 41.47
C TRP A 449 41.27 16.64 40.09
N GLN A 450 41.07 17.74 39.36
CA GLN A 450 41.79 18.00 38.11
C GLN A 450 43.29 18.23 38.36
N GLU A 451 43.64 18.74 39.54
CA GLU A 451 45.02 19.05 39.93
C GLU A 451 45.79 17.83 40.43
N ALA A 452 45.11 16.70 40.66
CA ALA A 452 45.74 15.44 41.06
C ALA A 452 46.57 14.88 39.90
N LYS A 453 47.88 14.75 40.11
CA LYS A 453 48.83 14.15 39.16
C LYS A 453 49.03 12.67 39.41
N ARG A 454 48.61 12.17 40.58
CA ARG A 454 48.65 10.75 40.93
C ARG A 454 47.35 10.06 40.54
N PRO A 455 47.35 8.73 40.35
CA PRO A 455 46.14 8.00 39.97
C PRO A 455 45.01 8.23 40.97
N VAL A 456 43.81 8.48 40.44
CA VAL A 456 42.59 8.71 41.24
C VAL A 456 41.58 7.64 40.88
N TYR A 457 41.07 6.97 41.90
CA TYR A 457 40.00 5.99 41.83
C TYR A 457 38.76 6.56 42.51
N PHE A 458 37.60 6.46 41.87
CA PHE A 458 36.33 6.88 42.42
C PHE A 458 35.50 5.65 42.77
N ASP A 459 35.17 5.50 44.05
CA ASP A 459 34.27 4.49 44.56
C ASP A 459 32.83 5.01 44.46
N MET A 460 32.08 4.48 43.49
CA MET A 460 30.72 4.90 43.17
C MET A 460 29.94 3.76 42.50
N PHE A 461 28.61 3.77 42.61
CA PHE A 461 27.76 2.74 42.00
C PHE A 461 28.13 1.29 42.38
N GLY A 462 28.74 1.09 43.56
CA GLY A 462 29.21 -0.22 44.01
C GLY A 462 30.41 -0.76 43.24
N GLN A 463 31.10 0.07 42.46
CA GLN A 463 32.29 -0.31 41.69
C GLN A 463 33.38 0.75 41.84
N LEU A 464 34.60 0.37 41.47
CA LEU A 464 35.72 1.28 41.49
C LEU A 464 36.09 1.72 40.07
N TYR A 465 36.12 3.03 39.86
CA TYR A 465 36.41 3.63 38.57
C TYR A 465 37.76 4.35 38.61
N LYS A 466 38.75 3.82 37.91
CA LYS A 466 40.04 4.49 37.70
C LYS A 466 39.89 5.57 36.65
N ARG A 467 40.26 6.81 37.00
CA ARG A 467 40.35 7.90 36.01
C ARG A 467 41.54 7.66 35.09
N ILE A 468 41.27 7.45 33.81
CA ILE A 468 42.30 7.28 32.77
C ILE A 468 42.70 8.64 32.20
N ASN A 469 41.71 9.47 31.90
CA ASN A 469 41.88 10.84 31.41
C ASN A 469 40.64 11.68 31.78
N GLU A 470 40.54 12.91 31.25
CA GLU A 470 39.48 13.87 31.58
C GLU A 470 38.05 13.41 31.23
N CYS A 471 37.90 12.40 30.38
CA CYS A 471 36.60 11.94 29.90
C CYS A 471 36.43 10.41 29.93
N THR A 472 37.40 9.65 30.44
CA THR A 472 37.38 8.18 30.42
C THR A 472 37.66 7.59 31.79
N PHE A 473 36.76 6.69 32.21
CA PHE A 473 36.98 5.79 33.33
C PHE A 473 37.28 4.37 32.84
N GLN A 474 38.03 3.62 33.65
CA GLN A 474 38.18 2.18 33.57
C GLN A 474 37.61 1.58 34.84
N VAL A 475 36.68 0.63 34.72
CA VAL A 475 36.22 -0.19 35.83
C VAL A 475 37.36 -1.11 36.26
N VAL A 476 37.60 -1.13 37.55
CA VAL A 476 38.63 -1.92 38.22
C VAL A 476 37.93 -2.67 39.36
N SER A 477 38.23 -3.96 39.52
CA SER A 477 37.62 -4.72 40.63
C SER A 477 38.33 -4.37 41.94
N TYR A 478 37.62 -4.43 43.07
CA TYR A 478 38.22 -4.19 44.38
C TYR A 478 39.39 -5.16 44.64
N GLU A 479 39.22 -6.42 44.23
CA GLU A 479 40.22 -7.46 44.37
C GLU A 479 41.48 -7.14 43.57
N SER A 480 41.36 -6.52 42.39
CA SER A 480 42.52 -6.19 41.57
C SER A 480 43.44 -5.19 42.25
N ILE A 481 42.90 -4.20 42.98
CA ILE A 481 43.72 -3.29 43.80
C ILE A 481 44.39 -4.05 44.95
N LEU A 482 43.68 -4.95 45.61
CA LEU A 482 44.24 -5.74 46.71
C LEU A 482 45.33 -6.70 46.22
N LEU A 483 45.19 -7.25 45.02
CA LEU A 483 46.19 -8.11 44.38
C LEU A 483 47.41 -7.30 43.92
N GLU A 484 47.19 -6.16 43.24
CA GLU A 484 48.28 -5.28 42.78
C GLU A 484 49.13 -4.78 43.95
N THR A 485 48.52 -4.58 45.12
CA THR A 485 49.18 -4.13 46.34
C THR A 485 49.78 -5.27 47.17
N GLY A 486 49.54 -6.53 46.79
CA GLY A 486 49.97 -7.72 47.53
C GLY A 486 49.26 -7.92 48.87
N ALA A 487 48.12 -7.27 49.10
CA ALA A 487 47.33 -7.38 50.32
C ALA A 487 46.65 -8.75 50.47
N ILE A 488 46.36 -9.42 49.34
CA ILE A 488 45.81 -10.79 49.28
C ILE A 488 46.65 -11.66 48.34
N ALA A 489 46.71 -12.97 48.60
CA ALA A 489 47.47 -13.92 47.77
C ALA A 489 46.69 -14.32 46.52
N THR A 490 47.39 -14.60 45.41
CA THR A 490 46.78 -15.02 44.14
C THR A 490 45.97 -16.32 44.23
N GLU A 491 46.22 -17.17 45.24
CA GLU A 491 45.56 -18.46 45.43
C GLU A 491 44.16 -18.37 46.10
N GLU A 492 43.83 -17.25 46.78
CA GLU A 492 42.56 -17.08 47.51
C GLU A 492 41.32 -16.82 46.62
N LEU A 493 41.53 -16.53 45.33
CA LEU A 493 40.47 -16.25 44.34
C LEU A 493 39.56 -17.44 44.02
N SER A 494 40.00 -18.67 44.27
CA SER A 494 39.25 -19.88 43.87
C SER A 494 38.18 -20.34 44.87
N ALA A 495 38.14 -19.77 46.09
CA ALA A 495 37.32 -20.31 47.18
C ALA A 495 36.06 -19.51 47.53
N ASN A 496 35.98 -18.21 47.20
CA ASN A 496 34.88 -17.35 47.64
C ASN A 496 34.24 -16.58 46.47
N GLY A 497 33.34 -17.26 45.76
CA GLY A 497 32.38 -16.63 44.84
C GLY A 497 31.27 -15.87 45.60
N THR A 498 31.64 -14.96 46.49
CA THR A 498 30.69 -14.06 47.16
C THR A 498 31.09 -12.62 46.83
N THR A 499 30.33 -12.00 45.93
CA THR A 499 30.38 -10.57 45.66
C THR A 499 30.31 -9.79 46.97
N LEU A 500 31.36 -9.00 47.26
CA LEU A 500 31.36 -7.98 48.31
C LEU A 500 30.35 -6.91 47.90
N SER A 501 29.21 -6.84 48.61
CA SER A 501 28.13 -5.87 48.42
C SER A 501 28.27 -4.65 49.32
#